data_AF-A0A7W1UPP1-F1
#
_entry.id   AF-A0A7W1UPP1-F1
#
_cell.length_a   1.000
_cell.length_b   1.000
_cell.length_c   1.000
_cell.angle_alpha   90.00
_cell.angle_beta   90.00
_cell.angle_gamma   90.00
#
_symmetry.space_group_name_H-M   'P 1'
#
loop_
_entity.id
_entity.type
_entity.pdbx_description
1 polymer ?
#
loop_
_entity_poly.entity_id
_entity_poly.type
_entity_poly.pdbx_seq_one_letter_code
_entity_poly.pdbx_strand_id
1 'polypeptide(L)'
;ANPRASRTVPFIAKAYDEPYVNYATKVMLGAKVKDFKFNPRKKGYAIKIPVFSYEKFPEVTKELGPEMKSTGEAIYFIDDLTDEFFHTIYSERNLYLSK
;
A
#
# COMPACT_ATOMS: atom_id res chain seq x y z
N ALA A 1 14.97 4.59 9.83
CA ALA A 1 14.74 4.03 8.48
C ALA A 1 14.82 2.50 8.55
N ASN A 2 14.13 1.77 7.67
CA ASN A 2 14.19 0.31 7.61
C ASN A 2 15.05 -0.15 6.41
N PRO A 3 16.26 -0.69 6.60
CA PRO A 3 17.16 -1.06 5.51
C PRO A 3 16.82 -2.44 4.91
N ARG A 4 15.53 -2.66 4.61
CA ARG A 4 15.00 -3.91 4.05
C ARG A 4 13.69 -3.62 3.31
N ALA A 5 13.22 -4.61 2.54
CA ALA A 5 11.89 -4.54 1.96
C ALA A 5 10.83 -4.32 3.06
N SER A 6 9.94 -3.35 2.82
CA SER A 6 8.80 -3.05 3.68
C SER A 6 7.55 -3.77 3.16
N ARG A 7 6.50 -3.80 4.00
CA ARG A 7 5.16 -4.26 3.60
C ARG A 7 4.51 -3.41 2.48
N THR A 8 5.10 -2.28 2.09
CA THR A 8 4.58 -1.43 1.00
C THR A 8 5.20 -1.76 -0.35
N VAL A 9 6.27 -2.56 -0.42
CA VAL A 9 6.95 -2.89 -1.68
C VAL A 9 6.01 -3.56 -2.70
N PRO A 10 5.17 -4.56 -2.36
CA PRO A 10 4.27 -5.17 -3.33
C PRO A 10 3.24 -4.18 -3.89
N PHE A 11 2.72 -3.29 -3.04
CA PHE A 11 1.79 -2.24 -3.46
C PHE A 11 2.44 -1.28 -4.45
N ILE A 12 3.65 -0.78 -4.15
CA ILE A 12 4.38 0.15 -5.01
C ILE A 12 4.74 -0.52 -6.35
N ALA A 13 5.18 -1.78 -6.32
CA ALA A 13 5.47 -2.56 -7.52
C ALA A 13 4.24 -2.70 -8.44
N LYS A 14 3.06 -3.00 -7.88
CA LYS A 14 1.82 -3.06 -8.67
C LYS A 14 1.33 -1.69 -9.13
N ALA A 15 1.47 -0.65 -8.30
CA ALA A 15 1.03 0.71 -8.62
C ALA A 15 1.78 1.28 -9.83
N TYR A 16 3.10 1.09 -9.84
CA TYR A 16 3.96 1.56 -10.92
C TYR A 16 4.18 0.54 -12.03
N ASP A 17 3.65 -0.69 -11.89
CA ASP A 17 3.84 -1.78 -12.86
C ASP A 17 5.33 -2.09 -13.10
N GLU A 18 6.10 -2.15 -12.00
CA GLU A 18 7.55 -2.28 -12.00
C GLU A 18 8.01 -3.39 -11.06
N PRO A 19 8.89 -4.31 -11.51
CA PRO A 19 9.38 -5.43 -10.71
C PRO A 19 10.53 -5.01 -9.78
N TYR A 20 10.29 -4.05 -8.89
CA TYR A 20 11.32 -3.50 -7.99
C TYR A 20 12.05 -4.54 -7.16
N VAL A 21 11.38 -5.61 -6.73
CA VAL A 21 12.01 -6.71 -5.98
C VAL A 21 13.04 -7.42 -6.85
N ASN A 22 12.73 -7.68 -8.12
CA ASN A 22 13.66 -8.33 -9.05
C ASN A 22 14.87 -7.45 -9.32
N TYR A 23 14.68 -6.13 -9.46
CA TYR A 23 15.80 -5.19 -9.59
C TYR A 23 16.67 -5.19 -8.33
N ALA A 24 16.06 -5.11 -7.14
CA ALA A 24 16.79 -5.14 -5.87
C ALA A 24 17.60 -6.44 -5.72
N THR A 25 17.03 -7.60 -6.06
CA THR A 25 17.75 -8.88 -6.07
C THR A 25 18.93 -8.86 -7.03
N LYS A 26 18.75 -8.34 -8.26
CA LYS A 26 19.87 -8.21 -9.23
C LYS A 26 20.97 -7.28 -8.72
N VAL A 27 20.62 -6.20 -8.03
CA VAL A 27 21.61 -5.32 -7.37
C VAL A 27 22.40 -6.06 -6.30
N MET A 28 21.73 -6.87 -5.47
CA MET A 28 22.41 -7.72 -4.48
C MET A 28 23.38 -8.71 -5.13
N LEU A 29 23.11 -9.11 -6.39
CA LEU A 29 23.95 -10.00 -7.19
C LEU A 29 25.02 -9.26 -8.03
N GLY A 30 25.20 -7.95 -7.84
CA GLY A 30 26.27 -7.17 -8.46
C GLY A 30 25.88 -6.33 -9.68
N ALA A 31 24.62 -6.34 -10.12
CA ALA A 31 24.14 -5.40 -11.13
C ALA A 31 24.10 -3.96 -10.60
N LYS A 32 24.23 -2.97 -11.47
CA LYS A 32 24.12 -1.55 -11.10
C LYS A 32 22.70 -1.06 -11.37
N VAL A 33 22.21 -0.13 -10.55
CA VAL A 33 20.87 0.46 -10.72
C VAL A 33 20.67 1.06 -12.12
N LYS A 34 21.72 1.65 -12.69
CA LYS A 34 21.72 2.23 -14.04
C LYS A 34 21.53 1.20 -15.17
N ASP A 35 21.69 -0.09 -14.88
CA ASP A 35 21.55 -1.15 -15.87
C ASP A 35 20.07 -1.49 -16.13
N PHE A 36 19.15 -0.99 -15.30
CA PHE A 36 17.71 -1.21 -15.45
C PHE A 36 17.04 -0.03 -16.15
N LYS A 37 16.11 -0.34 -17.06
CA LYS A 37 15.21 0.65 -17.66
C LYS A 37 13.96 0.75 -16.80
N PHE A 38 13.77 1.91 -16.18
CA PHE A 38 12.55 2.24 -15.46
C PHE A 38 11.54 2.88 -16.41
N ASN A 39 10.35 2.30 -16.50
CA ASN A 39 9.18 2.81 -17.20
C ASN A 39 7.92 2.74 -16.31
N PRO A 40 7.92 3.42 -15.15
CA PRO A 40 6.82 3.34 -14.20
C PRO A 40 5.54 3.88 -14.83
N ARG A 41 4.41 3.21 -14.57
CA ARG A 41 3.06 3.69 -14.89
C ARG A 41 2.80 5.02 -14.16
N LYS A 42 2.45 6.07 -14.90
CA LYS A 42 2.19 7.43 -14.36
C LYS A 42 0.75 7.92 -14.58
N LYS A 43 -0.15 7.02 -15.00
CA LYS A 43 -1.57 7.35 -15.22
C LYS A 43 -2.38 6.88 -14.02
N GLY A 44 -3.28 7.75 -13.55
CA GLY A 44 -4.20 7.46 -12.46
C GLY A 44 -3.53 7.40 -11.09
N TYR A 45 -4.27 6.88 -10.13
CA TYR A 45 -3.85 6.70 -8.74
C TYR A 45 -4.09 5.26 -8.29
N ALA A 46 -3.24 4.81 -7.37
CA ALA A 46 -3.43 3.55 -6.65
C ALA A 46 -3.69 3.85 -5.18
N ILE A 47 -4.76 3.30 -4.63
CA ILE A 47 -5.18 3.45 -3.24
C ILE A 47 -4.90 2.14 -2.51
N LYS A 48 -4.23 2.22 -1.36
CA LYS A 48 -3.98 1.09 -0.47
C LYS A 48 -4.93 1.16 0.72
N ILE A 49 -5.70 0.10 0.96
CA ILE A 49 -6.73 0.08 1.99
C ILE A 49 -6.47 -1.07 2.96
N PRO A 50 -6.34 -0.82 4.28
CA PRO A 50 -6.19 -1.90 5.26
C PRO A 50 -7.49 -2.68 5.43
N VAL A 51 -7.36 -3.99 5.64
CA VAL A 51 -8.47 -4.90 6.00
C VAL A 51 -8.31 -5.31 7.46
N PHE A 52 -9.42 -5.29 8.22
CA PHE A 52 -9.45 -5.64 9.63
C PHE A 52 -10.34 -6.86 9.88
N SER A 53 -9.93 -7.74 10.79
CA SER A 53 -10.67 -8.96 11.14
C SER A 53 -11.62 -8.77 12.34
N TYR A 54 -12.22 -7.58 12.50
CA TYR A 54 -13.01 -7.27 13.70
C TYR A 54 -14.21 -8.19 13.92
N GLU A 55 -14.79 -8.75 12.86
CA GLU A 55 -15.88 -9.72 12.96
C GLU A 55 -15.48 -11.01 13.69
N LYS A 56 -14.19 -11.37 13.66
CA LYS A 56 -13.65 -12.54 14.37
C LYS A 56 -13.38 -12.26 15.85
N PHE A 57 -13.37 -10.99 16.26
CA PHE A 57 -13.01 -10.55 17.61
C PHE A 57 -13.98 -9.46 18.09
N PRO A 58 -15.25 -9.82 18.39
CA PRO A 58 -16.31 -8.85 18.69
C PRO A 58 -16.07 -8.04 19.96
N GLU A 59 -15.31 -8.59 20.92
CA GLU A 59 -15.00 -7.94 22.20
C GLU A 59 -13.82 -6.95 22.10
N VAL A 60 -13.13 -6.90 20.96
CA VAL A 60 -11.99 -5.99 20.76
C VAL A 60 -12.47 -4.62 20.31
N THR A 61 -11.94 -3.59 20.96
CA THR A 61 -12.21 -2.19 20.60
C THR A 61 -11.70 -1.88 19.18
N LYS A 62 -12.63 -1.43 18.32
CA LYS A 62 -12.36 -1.02 16.93
C LYS A 62 -11.75 0.39 16.91
N GLU A 63 -10.52 0.49 17.37
CA GLU A 63 -9.77 1.75 17.43
C GLU A 63 -8.39 1.60 16.78
N LEU A 64 -8.02 2.61 15.98
CA LEU A 64 -6.71 2.79 15.38
C LEU A 64 -5.81 3.52 16.36
N GLY A 65 -4.56 3.07 16.45
CA GLY A 65 -3.55 3.64 17.32
C GLY A 65 -2.14 3.41 16.77
N PRO A 66 -1.10 3.58 17.59
CA PRO A 66 0.29 3.39 17.16
C PRO A 66 0.64 1.94 16.84
N GLU A 67 -0.14 0.98 17.35
CA GLU A 67 0.03 -0.45 17.07
C GLU A 67 -0.76 -0.87 15.83
N MET A 68 -0.14 -1.67 14.96
CA MET A 68 -0.76 -2.18 13.73
C MET A 68 -1.74 -3.31 14.05
N LYS A 69 -3.04 -3.09 13.80
CA LYS A 69 -4.12 -4.08 14.00
C LYS A 69 -4.67 -4.69 12.70
N SER A 70 -4.32 -4.15 11.53
CA SER A 70 -4.82 -4.67 10.25
C SER A 70 -4.21 -6.03 9.93
N THR A 71 -5.00 -6.89 9.28
CA THR A 71 -4.62 -8.27 8.94
C THR A 71 -4.32 -8.46 7.46
N GLY A 72 -4.78 -7.53 6.62
CA GLY A 72 -4.54 -7.54 5.19
C GLY A 72 -4.61 -6.15 4.57
N GLU A 73 -4.53 -6.13 3.25
CA GLU A 73 -4.61 -4.92 2.44
C GLU A 73 -5.24 -5.21 1.07
N ALA A 74 -6.01 -4.25 0.57
CA ALA A 74 -6.53 -4.24 -0.79
C ALA A 74 -5.90 -3.08 -1.58
N ILE A 75 -5.88 -3.22 -2.91
CA ILE A 75 -5.45 -2.18 -3.84
C ILE A 75 -6.61 -1.83 -4.75
N TYR A 76 -6.86 -0.53 -4.92
CA TYR A 76 -7.87 0.01 -5.83
C TYR A 76 -7.21 1.01 -6.78
N PHE A 77 -7.57 0.97 -8.05
CA PHE A 77 -7.02 1.86 -9.08
C PHE A 77 -8.12 2.80 -9.59
N ILE A 78 -7.80 4.08 -9.65
CA ILE A 78 -8.70 5.14 -10.13
C ILE A 78 -8.02 5.96 -11.21
N ASP A 79 -8.78 6.53 -12.14
CA ASP A 79 -8.23 7.44 -13.15
C ASP A 79 -7.91 8.83 -12.58
N ASP A 80 -8.74 9.32 -11.65
CA ASP A 80 -8.55 10.60 -10.98
C ASP A 80 -9.26 10.66 -9.62
N LEU A 81 -9.06 11.77 -8.88
CA LEU A 81 -9.56 11.95 -7.51
C LEU A 81 -11.06 12.31 -7.43
N THR A 82 -11.78 12.41 -8.55
CA THR A 82 -13.24 12.58 -8.57
C THR A 82 -13.99 11.26 -8.46
N ASP A 83 -13.26 10.15 -8.45
CA ASP A 83 -13.79 8.81 -8.28
C ASP A 83 -14.63 8.68 -6.99
N GLU A 84 -15.84 8.16 -7.12
CA GLU A 84 -16.83 8.05 -6.03
C GLU A 84 -16.31 7.16 -4.87
N PHE A 85 -15.58 6.10 -5.22
CA PHE A 85 -15.00 5.21 -4.23
C PHE A 85 -13.91 5.92 -3.42
N PHE A 86 -13.05 6.72 -4.07
CA PHE A 86 -12.09 7.54 -3.35
C PHE A 86 -12.78 8.54 -2.39
N HIS A 87 -13.83 9.23 -2.84
CA HIS A 87 -14.57 10.17 -2.00
C HIS A 87 -15.19 9.49 -0.77
N THR A 88 -15.77 8.31 -0.96
CA THR A 88 -16.38 7.52 0.12
C THR A 88 -15.34 7.17 1.19
N ILE A 89 -14.24 6.53 0.79
CA ILE A 89 -13.18 6.12 1.71
C ILE A 89 -12.50 7.33 2.37
N TYR A 90 -12.32 8.43 1.64
CA TYR A 90 -11.73 9.64 2.19
C TYR A 90 -12.62 10.28 3.25
N SER A 91 -13.95 10.22 3.10
CA SER A 91 -14.89 10.70 4.12
C SER A 91 -14.79 9.90 5.43
N GLU A 92 -14.47 8.60 5.32
CA GLU A 92 -14.32 7.66 6.42
C GLU A 92 -12.90 7.59 7.01
N ARG A 93 -11.96 8.42 6.54
CA ARG A 93 -10.53 8.34 6.94
C ARG A 93 -10.27 8.46 8.44
N ASN A 94 -11.18 9.08 9.18
CA ASN A 94 -11.11 9.26 10.64
C ASN A 94 -11.95 8.25 11.41
N LEU A 95 -12.67 7.38 10.71
CA LEU A 95 -13.48 6.35 11.32
C LEU A 95 -12.54 5.40 12.06
N TYR A 96 -12.82 5.18 13.34
CA TYR A 96 -11.99 4.42 14.29
C TYR A 96 -10.69 5.10 14.79
N LEU A 97 -10.36 6.35 14.45
CA LEU A 97 -9.24 7.03 15.11
C LEU A 97 -9.58 7.28 16.59
N SER A 98 -8.76 6.76 17.50
CA SER A 98 -8.84 7.14 18.91
C SER A 98 -8.58 8.64 19.05
N LYS A 99 -9.31 9.31 19.95
CA LYS A 99 -9.03 10.72 20.30
C LYS A 99 -7.63 10.88 20.89
#